data_AF-A0A946AJM4-F1
#
_entry.id   AF-A0A946AJM4-F1
#
_cell.length_a   1.000
_cell.length_b   1.000
_cell.length_c   1.000
_cell.angle_alpha   90.00
_cell.angle_beta   90.00
_cell.angle_gamma   90.00
#
_symmetry.space_group_name_H-M   'P 1'
#
loop_
_entity.id
_entity.type
_entity.pdbx_description
1 polymer ?
#
loop_
_entity_poly.entity_id
_entity_poly.type
_entity_poly.pdbx_seq_one_letter_code
_entity_poly.pdbx_strand_id
1 'polypeptide(L)'
;LLPVSRALSQETVQEIGDPKSCEYWRYCALGGTLCTCCGGTITSCPPGAEPSPITWVGTCRNPVDQRDYLISYNDCCGKSICQRCSCHNTERDRPVYYPSNAGNILWCFGTSERTYHCTVAVVLSEQNGG
;
A
#
# COMPACT_ATOMS: atom_id res chain seq x y z
N LEU A 1 -25.72 12.27 -6.43
CA LEU A 1 -24.55 11.47 -6.89
C LEU A 1 -24.29 10.41 -5.82
N LEU A 2 -24.62 9.14 -6.11
CA LEU A 2 -24.42 8.03 -5.18
C LEU A 2 -22.94 7.68 -5.11
N PRO A 3 -22.34 7.42 -3.93
CA PRO A 3 -21.01 6.85 -3.89
C PRO A 3 -21.10 5.40 -4.37
N VAL A 4 -20.32 5.06 -5.40
CA VAL A 4 -20.09 3.66 -5.77
C VAL A 4 -19.16 3.09 -4.70
N SER A 5 -19.73 2.57 -3.63
CA SER A 5 -19.02 1.70 -2.69
C SER A 5 -18.67 0.42 -3.44
N ARG A 6 -17.45 0.33 -3.97
CA ARG A 6 -16.88 -0.95 -4.38
C ARG A 6 -16.66 -1.75 -3.10
N ALA A 7 -17.64 -2.57 -2.72
CA ALA A 7 -17.40 -3.69 -1.84
C ALA A 7 -16.44 -4.63 -2.59
N LEU A 8 -15.14 -4.52 -2.32
CA LEU A 8 -14.17 -5.51 -2.75
C LEU A 8 -14.57 -6.81 -2.08
N SER A 9 -15.00 -7.81 -2.86
CA SER A 9 -15.18 -9.16 -2.34
C SER A 9 -13.82 -9.61 -1.82
N GLN A 10 -13.69 -9.62 -0.51
CA GLN A 10 -12.48 -10.06 0.17
C GLN A 10 -12.50 -11.58 0.15
N GLU A 11 -12.20 -12.17 -1.00
CA GLU A 11 -11.62 -13.52 -0.99
C GLU A 11 -10.46 -13.46 -0.02
N THR A 12 -10.47 -14.36 0.97
CA THR A 12 -9.42 -14.42 1.98
C THR A 12 -8.17 -14.95 1.29
N VAL A 13 -7.36 -14.03 0.73
CA VAL A 13 -6.02 -14.33 0.23
C VAL A 13 -5.26 -14.98 1.38
N GLN A 14 -4.76 -16.20 1.15
CA GLN A 14 -3.97 -16.90 2.14
C GLN A 14 -2.55 -16.36 2.10
N GLU A 15 -2.01 -16.04 3.28
CA GLU A 15 -0.76 -15.27 3.38
C GLU A 15 0.14 -15.82 4.49
N ILE A 16 1.44 -15.63 4.31
CA ILE A 16 2.48 -16.01 5.25
C ILE A 16 3.46 -14.84 5.43
N GLY A 17 4.22 -14.88 6.52
CA GLY A 17 5.26 -13.88 6.83
C GLY A 17 4.86 -12.90 7.92
N ASP A 18 5.83 -12.06 8.31
CA ASP A 18 5.63 -11.02 9.33
C ASP A 18 5.24 -9.69 8.66
N PRO A 19 4.03 -9.16 8.89
CA PRO A 19 3.60 -7.88 8.31
C PRO A 19 4.34 -6.65 8.86
N LYS A 20 5.29 -6.82 9.79
CA LYS A 20 6.22 -5.76 10.22
C LYS A 20 7.59 -5.84 9.55
N SER A 21 7.82 -6.84 8.69
CA SER A 21 9.04 -7.01 7.92
C SER A 21 8.89 -6.43 6.51
N CYS A 22 9.94 -5.80 5.98
CA CYS A 22 9.99 -5.36 4.58
C CYS A 22 9.94 -6.52 3.57
N GLU A 23 10.22 -7.75 4.01
CA GLU A 23 10.15 -8.98 3.20
C GLU A 23 8.73 -9.53 3.06
N TYR A 24 7.74 -8.94 3.75
CA TYR A 24 6.36 -9.35 3.58
C TYR A 24 5.89 -9.08 2.15
N TRP A 25 5.31 -10.11 1.52
CA TRP A 25 5.12 -10.18 0.07
C TRP A 25 4.36 -8.98 -0.51
N ARG A 26 3.39 -8.42 0.24
CA ARG A 26 2.61 -7.25 -0.19
C ARG A 26 3.43 -5.97 -0.29
N TYR A 27 4.67 -5.93 0.19
CA TYR A 27 5.52 -4.73 0.23
C TYR A 27 6.57 -4.70 -0.88
N CYS A 28 6.42 -5.51 -1.94
CA CYS A 28 7.41 -5.65 -3.01
C CYS A 28 7.79 -4.34 -3.72
N ALA A 29 6.91 -3.34 -3.70
CA ALA A 29 7.12 -2.01 -4.28
C ALA A 29 6.75 -0.89 -3.30
N LEU A 30 6.84 -1.16 -1.99
CA LEU A 30 6.57 -0.17 -0.96
C LEU A 30 7.82 0.69 -0.70
N GLY A 31 7.67 2.00 -0.86
CA GLY A 31 8.61 3.00 -0.39
C GLY A 31 8.02 3.78 0.79
N GLY A 32 8.70 3.79 1.93
CA GLY A 32 8.28 4.56 3.10
C GLY A 32 8.29 3.76 4.40
N THR A 33 7.34 4.05 5.29
CA THR A 33 7.19 3.45 6.63
C THR A 33 5.95 2.56 6.66
N LEU A 34 6.06 1.33 7.19
CA LEU A 34 4.91 0.42 7.33
C LEU A 34 3.91 0.87 8.40
N CYS A 35 2.63 1.02 8.04
CA CYS A 35 1.60 1.39 9.02
C CYS A 35 1.37 0.34 10.13
N THR A 36 1.72 -0.92 9.88
CA THR A 36 1.69 -2.03 10.86
C THR A 36 2.61 -1.79 12.07
N CYS A 37 3.60 -0.92 11.94
CA CYS A 37 4.50 -0.53 13.02
C CYS A 37 4.05 0.75 13.78
N CYS A 38 2.92 1.33 13.35
CA CYS A 38 2.49 2.69 13.73
C CYS A 38 1.09 2.74 14.34
N GLY A 39 0.53 1.58 14.71
CA GLY A 39 -0.84 1.46 15.24
C GLY A 39 -1.92 1.34 14.15
N GLY A 40 -1.51 1.17 12.89
CA GLY A 40 -2.39 0.74 11.81
C GLY A 40 -2.30 -0.77 11.59
N THR A 41 -2.93 -1.24 10.52
CA THR A 41 -2.82 -2.63 10.04
C THR A 41 -2.18 -2.65 8.65
N ILE A 42 -2.14 -3.81 8.01
CA ILE A 42 -1.71 -3.92 6.62
C ILE A 42 -2.59 -3.08 5.69
N THR A 43 -3.88 -2.93 6.00
CA THR A 43 -4.89 -2.33 5.12
C THR A 43 -5.66 -1.17 5.76
N SER A 44 -5.23 -0.67 6.91
CA SER A 44 -5.94 0.41 7.62
C SER A 44 -4.95 1.36 8.27
N CYS A 45 -5.20 2.65 8.08
CA CYS A 45 -4.39 3.70 8.69
C CYS A 45 -4.49 3.68 10.22
N PRO A 46 -3.43 4.11 10.91
CA PRO A 46 -3.49 4.32 12.35
C PRO A 46 -4.51 5.43 12.71
N PRO A 47 -5.08 5.41 13.91
CA PRO A 47 -5.99 6.45 14.38
C PRO A 47 -5.41 7.86 14.19
N GLY A 48 -6.25 8.74 13.63
CA GLY A 48 -5.94 10.14 13.34
C GLY A 48 -5.13 10.37 12.07
N ALA A 49 -4.73 9.34 11.32
CA ALA A 49 -4.21 9.50 9.97
C ALA A 49 -5.32 9.26 8.93
N GLU A 50 -5.29 10.01 7.84
CA GLU A 50 -6.24 9.93 6.74
C GLU A 50 -5.65 9.10 5.59
N PRO A 51 -6.31 8.04 5.10
CA PRO A 51 -5.85 7.31 3.93
C PRO A 51 -5.95 8.18 2.67
N SER A 52 -4.92 8.17 1.84
CA SER A 52 -4.96 8.84 0.55
C SER A 52 -6.00 8.20 -0.36
N PRO A 53 -6.84 8.98 -1.06
CA PRO A 53 -7.79 8.44 -2.05
C PRO A 53 -7.10 8.02 -3.36
N ILE A 54 -5.84 8.41 -3.55
CA ILE A 54 -5.02 8.12 -4.74
C ILE A 54 -3.76 7.36 -4.29
N THR A 55 -3.22 6.51 -5.16
CA THR A 55 -2.23 5.49 -4.84
C THR A 55 -1.34 5.17 -6.03
N TRP A 56 -0.14 4.64 -5.78
CA TRP A 56 0.59 3.85 -6.75
C TRP A 56 0.30 2.37 -6.54
N VAL A 57 0.48 1.58 -7.59
CA VAL A 57 0.26 0.14 -7.56
C VAL A 57 1.55 -0.62 -7.81
N GLY A 58 1.74 -1.71 -7.08
CA GLY A 58 2.74 -2.73 -7.37
C GLY A 58 2.07 -4.03 -7.77
N THR A 59 2.76 -4.83 -8.56
CA THR A 59 2.40 -6.23 -8.73
C THR A 59 3.34 -7.05 -7.87
N CYS A 60 2.81 -7.77 -6.88
CA CYS A 60 3.59 -8.61 -5.98
C CYS A 60 3.19 -10.08 -6.09
N ARG A 61 4.16 -10.98 -6.06
CA ARG A 61 3.95 -12.43 -6.08
C ARG A 61 3.64 -12.93 -4.65
N ASN A 62 2.48 -13.55 -4.44
CA ASN A 62 2.17 -14.22 -3.19
C ASN A 62 2.90 -15.58 -3.12
N PRO A 63 3.73 -15.83 -2.10
CA PRO A 63 4.47 -17.09 -1.99
C PRO A 63 3.59 -18.31 -1.67
N VAL A 64 2.37 -18.13 -1.19
CA VAL A 64 1.47 -19.23 -0.80
C VAL A 64 0.88 -19.94 -2.02
N ASP A 65 0.34 -19.18 -2.96
CA ASP A 65 -0.36 -19.68 -4.15
C ASP A 65 0.43 -19.47 -5.45
N GLN A 66 1.57 -18.78 -5.36
CA GLN A 66 2.41 -18.42 -6.50
C GLN A 66 1.67 -17.57 -7.54
N ARG A 67 0.70 -16.74 -7.15
CA ARG A 67 -0.02 -15.81 -8.05
C ARG A 67 0.46 -14.38 -7.86
N ASP A 68 0.40 -13.60 -8.93
CA ASP A 68 0.70 -12.17 -8.89
C ASP A 68 -0.58 -11.41 -8.50
N TYR A 69 -0.47 -10.46 -7.58
CA TYR A 69 -1.57 -9.61 -7.14
C TYR A 69 -1.23 -8.13 -7.33
N LEU A 70 -2.25 -7.36 -7.70
CA LEU A 70 -2.16 -5.91 -7.72
C LEU A 70 -2.36 -5.37 -6.30
N ILE A 71 -1.35 -4.68 -5.78
CA ILE A 71 -1.34 -4.06 -4.47
C ILE A 71 -1.44 -2.54 -4.62
N SER A 72 -2.42 -1.95 -3.96
CA SER A 72 -2.57 -0.51 -3.77
C SER A 72 -1.79 -0.08 -2.55
N TYR A 73 -0.86 0.86 -2.75
CA TYR A 73 -0.11 1.48 -1.67
C TYR A 73 -0.68 2.87 -1.37
N ASN A 74 -1.53 2.95 -0.35
CA ASN A 74 -2.12 4.22 0.06
C ASN A 74 -1.29 4.81 1.19
N ASP A 75 -0.95 6.08 1.07
CA ASP A 75 -0.30 6.80 2.16
C ASP A 75 -1.34 7.15 3.21
N CYS A 76 -0.96 7.01 4.47
CA CYS A 76 -1.70 7.56 5.59
C CYS A 76 -1.10 8.92 5.92
N CYS A 77 -1.94 9.95 5.92
CA CYS A 77 -1.54 11.35 5.86
C CYS A 77 -2.08 12.13 7.07
N GLY A 78 -1.59 13.36 7.28
CA GLY A 78 -2.07 14.28 8.32
C GLY A 78 -1.47 14.06 9.72
N LYS A 79 -0.43 13.23 9.84
CA LYS A 79 0.35 13.06 11.09
C LYS A 79 1.84 13.16 10.79
N SER A 80 2.64 13.48 11.81
CA SER A 80 4.11 13.41 11.74
C SER A 80 4.58 12.01 11.37
N ILE A 81 5.62 11.88 10.53
CA ILE A 81 6.19 10.60 10.13
C ILE A 81 6.45 9.65 11.32
N CYS A 82 6.08 8.37 11.18
CA CYS A 82 6.15 7.38 12.25
C CYS A 82 7.58 6.94 12.62
N GLN A 83 8.54 7.03 11.69
CA GLN A 83 9.96 6.67 11.86
C GLN A 83 10.21 5.24 12.41
N ARG A 84 9.43 4.25 11.96
CA ARG A 84 9.61 2.83 12.29
C ARG A 84 9.48 2.01 11.01
N CYS A 85 10.14 0.86 10.94
CA CYS A 85 9.97 -0.09 9.83
C CYS A 85 10.02 0.59 8.45
N SER A 86 11.10 1.34 8.20
CA SER A 86 11.32 1.97 6.90
C SER A 86 11.69 0.90 5.88
N CYS A 87 10.98 0.85 4.77
CA CYS A 87 11.20 -0.07 3.66
C CYS A 87 11.42 0.73 2.37
N HIS A 88 12.22 0.15 1.47
CA HIS A 88 12.49 0.69 0.16
C HIS A 88 12.64 -0.46 -0.84
N ASN A 89 11.50 -1.00 -1.26
CA ASN A 89 11.43 -2.04 -2.26
C ASN A 89 10.94 -1.45 -3.59
N THR A 90 11.48 -1.91 -4.70
CA THR A 90 11.27 -1.30 -6.03
C THR A 90 10.94 -2.36 -7.09
N GLU A 91 10.30 -3.47 -6.73
CA GLU A 91 9.91 -4.49 -7.68
C GLU A 91 8.92 -3.90 -8.71
N ARG A 92 9.31 -3.90 -9.98
CA ARG A 92 8.52 -3.35 -11.10
C ARG A 92 8.15 -1.86 -10.94
N ASP A 93 8.83 -1.13 -10.04
CA ASP A 93 8.71 0.32 -9.86
C ASP A 93 9.17 1.04 -11.14
N ARG A 94 8.59 2.22 -11.40
CA ARG A 94 8.81 2.99 -12.62
C ARG A 94 9.16 4.44 -12.28
N PRO A 95 9.90 5.13 -13.17
CA PRO A 95 10.16 6.55 -12.96
C PRO A 95 8.88 7.40 -12.93
N VAL A 96 8.99 8.60 -12.37
CA VAL A 96 7.87 9.56 -12.14
C VAL A 96 7.01 9.88 -13.36
N TYR A 97 7.53 9.75 -14.58
CA TYR A 97 6.74 9.93 -15.81
C TYR A 97 5.74 8.78 -16.07
N TYR A 98 5.78 7.72 -15.27
CA TYR A 98 4.79 6.65 -15.21
C TYR A 98 4.22 6.53 -13.78
N PRO A 99 3.41 7.52 -13.35
CA PRO A 99 3.12 7.74 -11.94
C PRO A 99 2.39 6.58 -11.28
N SER A 100 1.53 5.84 -12.01
CA SER A 100 0.78 4.72 -11.43
C SER A 100 1.64 3.65 -10.78
N ASN A 101 2.93 3.57 -11.10
CA ASN A 101 3.87 2.61 -10.54
C ASN A 101 5.12 3.30 -10.01
N ALA A 102 5.00 4.53 -9.49
CA ALA A 102 6.13 5.29 -8.94
C ALA A 102 5.97 5.42 -7.41
N GLY A 103 6.68 4.58 -6.66
CA GLY A 103 6.63 4.53 -5.19
C GLY A 103 7.40 5.65 -4.48
N ASN A 104 8.08 6.51 -5.23
CA ASN A 104 8.86 7.64 -4.70
C ASN A 104 8.10 8.98 -4.67
N ILE A 105 6.84 8.99 -5.09
CA ILE A 105 5.95 10.16 -5.01
C ILE A 105 5.27 10.16 -3.64
N LEU A 106 5.05 11.34 -3.07
CA LEU A 106 4.18 11.51 -1.89
C LEU A 106 2.71 11.43 -2.34
N TRP A 107 2.01 10.34 -2.00
CA TRP A 107 0.67 10.04 -2.51
C TRP A 107 -0.49 10.59 -1.67
N CYS A 108 -0.24 11.55 -0.78
CA CYS A 108 -1.26 12.28 -0.01
C CYS A 108 -2.11 13.26 -0.85
N PHE A 109 -2.36 12.98 -2.14
CA PHE A 109 -3.22 13.80 -2.98
C PHE A 109 -4.69 13.54 -2.64
N GLY A 110 -5.44 14.60 -2.37
CA GLY A 110 -6.87 14.51 -2.04
C GLY A 110 -7.18 14.30 -0.56
N THR A 111 -6.16 14.27 0.32
CA THR A 111 -6.35 14.33 1.77
C THR A 111 -6.48 15.77 2.26
N SER A 112 -7.02 15.95 3.47
CA SER A 112 -7.11 17.25 4.13
C SER A 112 -5.74 17.89 4.40
N GLU A 113 -4.78 17.06 4.85
CA GLU A 113 -3.40 17.46 5.13
C GLU A 113 -2.42 16.52 4.41
N ARG A 114 -1.34 17.09 3.86
CA ARG A 114 -0.41 16.36 2.98
C ARG A 114 0.81 15.76 3.69
N THR A 115 0.89 15.85 5.01
CA THR A 115 2.03 15.31 5.76
C THR A 115 2.00 13.78 5.75
N TYR A 116 3.08 13.16 5.27
CA TYR A 116 3.26 11.70 5.27
C TYR A 116 3.43 11.12 6.67
N HIS A 117 2.71 10.03 6.98
CA HIS A 117 2.88 9.28 8.22
C HIS A 117 3.46 7.88 8.02
N CYS A 118 2.81 7.06 7.19
CA CYS A 118 3.13 5.66 6.88
C CYS A 118 2.35 5.23 5.62
N THR A 119 2.57 4.02 5.13
CA THR A 119 1.91 3.45 3.94
C THR A 119 1.23 2.11 4.28
N VAL A 120 0.01 1.88 3.78
CA VAL A 120 -0.72 0.60 3.83
C VAL A 120 -0.58 -0.15 2.49
N ALA A 121 -0.84 -1.45 2.48
CA ALA A 121 -0.78 -2.31 1.29
C ALA A 121 -2.06 -3.14 1.11
N VAL A 122 -2.97 -2.66 0.27
CA VAL A 122 -4.29 -3.24 0.04
C VAL A 122 -4.27 -4.09 -1.23
N VAL A 123 -4.65 -5.37 -1.14
CA VAL A 123 -4.86 -6.21 -2.32
C VAL A 123 -6.09 -5.71 -3.07
N LEU A 124 -5.93 -5.39 -4.36
CA LEU A 124 -7.02 -4.98 -5.24
C LEU A 124 -7.62 -6.17 -5.99
N SER A 125 -6.76 -6.99 -6.60
CA SER A 125 -7.15 -8.17 -7.37
C SER A 125 -5.97 -9.09 -7.63
N GLU A 126 -6.23 -10.35 -7.95
CA GLU A 126 -5.27 -11.18 -8.67
C GLU A 126 -5.00 -10.58 -10.05
N GLN A 127 -3.74 -10.56 -10.50
CA GLN A 127 -3.38 -10.18 -11.85
C GLN A 127 -3.48 -11.42 -12.75
N ASN A 128 -4.60 -11.55 -13.45
CA ASN A 128 -4.69 -12.50 -14.55
C ASN A 128 -3.85 -11.97 -15.72
N GLY A 129 -2.83 -12.72 -16.13
CA GLY A 129 -2.06 -12.41 -17.32
C GLY A 129 -2.99 -12.30 -18.53
N GLY A 130 -3.08 -11.10 -19.11
CA GLY A 130 -3.66 -10.90 -20.44
C GLY A 130 -2.70 -11.34 -21.53
#